data_AF-A0A932VTS1-F1
#
_entry.id   AF-A0A932VTS1-F1
#
_cell.length_a   1.000
_cell.length_b   1.000
_cell.length_c   1.000
_cell.angle_alpha   90.00
_cell.angle_beta   90.00
_cell.angle_gamma   90.00
#
_symmetry.space_group_name_H-M   'P 1'
#
loop_
_entity.id
_entity.type
_entity.pdbx_description
1 polymer ?
#
loop_
_entity_poly.entity_id
_entity_poly.type
_entity_poly.pdbx_seq_one_letter_code
_entity_poly.pdbx_strand_id
1 'polypeptide(L)'
;MTIGLKTRGRPPIRYAGSVKEIVALKGEYASAIADRNQTLDDGLVGAILNQSVLTWAGKNPSPALDSDGNFQGTDLDLFSFLAPLVDRRAVIEIPRYRNRRKIVHREGERKIGSSQFGTITGLVSNAKALSFSARLWDMSVAKEDAQGVETLGAHRNYMLVDVDGHWYDGWSSIVFKPSAPENAFLTEKGLWTGNTVYFKHYVHPNRWASVFSAQHLLKLLLVERIDEEAVFYKSEIKRLATLGIVLPPKPPYVAPISEGATETISVKTIEFQLDRPEFSGSFAPVENSQAGLEFADERQRYLTYTVKPQVRFAIRANEAAYSIYGEGQIAPWMEGRKWVSGYKLPKGRTEWEMMRLSPEMALRYRIKTISEEVSAE
;
A
#
# COMPACT_ATOMS: atom_id res chain seq x y z
N MET A 1 -5.97 23.29 20.72
CA MET A 1 -7.03 24.19 20.21
C MET A 1 -7.96 23.33 19.37
N THR A 2 -9.08 22.87 19.93
CA THR A 2 -9.94 21.84 19.34
C THR A 2 -10.58 22.38 18.05
N ILE A 3 -10.11 21.90 16.90
CA ILE A 3 -10.68 22.23 15.58
C ILE A 3 -11.98 21.44 15.46
N GLY A 4 -13.04 21.94 16.10
CA GLY A 4 -14.35 21.31 16.05
C GLY A 4 -14.94 21.36 14.64
N LEU A 5 -15.38 20.22 14.13
CA LEU A 5 -16.19 20.05 12.92
C LEU A 5 -17.55 20.77 13.10
N LYS A 6 -17.58 22.11 13.05
CA LYS A 6 -18.79 22.92 13.27
C LYS A 6 -19.75 22.82 12.08
N THR A 7 -20.66 21.83 12.11
CA THR A 7 -21.97 21.91 11.43
C THR A 7 -23.06 21.42 12.39
N ARG A 8 -24.22 22.09 12.39
CA ARG A 8 -25.37 21.75 13.23
C ARG A 8 -26.08 20.53 12.63
N GLY A 9 -26.02 19.39 13.34
CA GLY A 9 -26.79 18.18 13.03
C GLY A 9 -26.18 16.95 13.68
N ARG A 10 -26.96 16.19 14.45
CA ARG A 10 -26.55 14.85 14.90
C ARG A 10 -26.56 13.93 13.68
N PRO A 11 -25.44 13.29 13.31
CA PRO A 11 -25.45 12.36 12.20
C PRO A 11 -26.35 11.13 12.52
N PRO A 12 -27.06 10.56 11.52
CA PRO A 12 -27.87 9.36 11.73
C PRO A 12 -26.98 8.18 12.19
N ILE A 13 -27.36 7.55 13.31
CA ILE A 13 -26.54 6.56 14.05
C ILE A 13 -26.81 5.13 13.54
N ARG A 14 -26.71 4.89 12.23
CA ARG A 14 -26.74 3.53 11.68
C ARG A 14 -25.59 3.34 10.70
N TYR A 15 -24.53 2.74 11.22
CA TYR A 15 -23.44 2.15 10.48
C TYR A 15 -23.09 0.83 11.16
N ALA A 16 -22.40 -0.07 10.46
CA ALA A 16 -22.01 -1.37 11.01
C ALA A 16 -21.31 -1.21 12.38
N GLY A 17 -21.56 -2.15 13.31
CA GLY A 17 -21.02 -2.08 14.68
C GLY A 17 -19.49 -1.91 14.71
N SER A 18 -18.78 -2.61 13.83
CA SER A 18 -17.32 -2.50 13.69
C SER A 18 -16.86 -1.08 13.35
N VAL A 19 -17.58 -0.36 12.48
CA VAL A 19 -17.25 1.03 12.16
C VAL A 19 -17.52 1.94 13.37
N LYS A 20 -18.54 1.64 14.22
CA LYS A 20 -18.83 2.38 15.48
C LYS A 20 -17.68 2.37 16.44
N GLU A 21 -17.03 1.22 16.58
CA GLU A 21 -15.90 1.04 17.48
C GLU A 21 -14.67 1.84 17.03
N ILE A 22 -14.40 1.89 15.73
CA ILE A 22 -13.29 2.69 15.18
C ILE A 22 -13.58 4.18 15.33
N VAL A 23 -14.79 4.60 14.99
CA VAL A 23 -15.20 6.02 15.02
C VAL A 23 -15.24 6.57 16.45
N ALA A 24 -15.51 5.71 17.44
CA ALA A 24 -15.44 6.05 18.85
C ALA A 24 -14.05 5.90 19.46
N LEU A 25 -13.06 5.37 18.71
CA LEU A 25 -11.73 4.98 19.21
C LEU A 25 -11.79 4.01 20.41
N LYS A 26 -12.77 3.11 20.41
CA LYS A 26 -13.04 2.17 21.51
C LYS A 26 -12.70 0.71 21.19
N GLY A 27 -12.57 0.35 19.91
CA GLY A 27 -12.13 -0.99 19.54
C GLY A 27 -10.65 -1.18 19.92
N GLU A 28 -10.27 -2.39 20.32
CA GLU A 28 -8.91 -2.75 20.78
C GLU A 28 -7.80 -2.10 19.94
N TYR A 29 -7.84 -2.33 18.62
CA TYR A 29 -6.84 -1.78 17.70
C TYR A 29 -6.93 -0.26 17.53
N ALA A 30 -8.13 0.32 17.55
CA ALA A 30 -8.29 1.77 17.42
C ALA A 30 -7.77 2.49 18.67
N SER A 31 -8.02 1.94 19.86
CA SER A 31 -7.48 2.46 21.12
C SER A 31 -5.97 2.32 21.19
N ALA A 32 -5.41 1.19 20.77
CA ALA A 32 -3.97 0.98 20.74
C ALA A 32 -3.26 1.96 19.79
N ILE A 33 -3.83 2.19 18.60
CA ILE A 33 -3.32 3.20 17.66
C ILE A 33 -3.43 4.61 18.22
N ALA A 34 -4.52 4.91 18.93
CA ALA A 34 -4.74 6.25 19.47
C ALA A 34 -3.88 6.60 20.70
N ASP A 35 -3.23 5.62 21.33
CA ASP A 35 -2.39 5.81 22.52
C ASP A 35 -0.90 5.87 22.16
N ARG A 36 -0.27 7.04 22.32
CA ARG A 36 1.17 7.23 22.07
C ARG A 36 2.06 6.55 23.10
N ASN A 37 1.51 6.11 24.24
CA ASN A 37 2.26 5.31 25.21
C ASN A 37 2.45 3.86 24.72
N GLN A 38 1.68 3.43 23.72
CA GLN A 38 1.79 2.11 23.11
C GLN A 38 2.68 2.18 21.86
N THR A 39 3.66 1.29 21.79
CA THR A 39 4.52 1.12 20.63
C THR A 39 3.77 0.36 19.53
N LEU A 40 3.93 0.79 18.27
CA LEU A 40 3.46 0.01 17.14
C LEU A 40 4.37 -1.21 16.91
N ASP A 41 4.02 -2.35 17.51
CA ASP A 41 4.72 -3.62 17.30
C ASP A 41 4.20 -4.40 16.08
N ASP A 42 4.94 -5.44 15.70
CA ASP A 42 4.64 -6.28 14.54
C ASP A 42 3.35 -7.09 14.71
N GLY A 43 2.99 -7.42 15.95
CA GLY A 43 1.76 -8.14 16.27
C GLY A 43 0.53 -7.30 16.00
N LEU A 44 0.52 -6.05 16.48
CA LEU A 44 -0.54 -5.08 16.26
C LEU A 44 -0.67 -4.74 14.77
N VAL A 45 0.44 -4.41 14.11
CA VAL A 45 0.46 -4.09 12.68
C VAL A 45 -0.02 -5.29 11.85
N GLY A 46 0.50 -6.48 12.14
CA GLY A 46 0.11 -7.72 11.48
C GLY A 46 -1.38 -8.03 11.67
N ALA A 47 -1.91 -7.88 12.87
CA ALA A 47 -3.34 -8.07 13.14
C ALA A 47 -4.24 -7.10 12.35
N ILE A 48 -3.82 -5.83 12.21
CA ILE A 48 -4.55 -4.83 11.42
C ILE A 48 -4.48 -5.13 9.92
N LEU A 49 -3.31 -5.54 9.42
CA LEU A 49 -3.13 -5.93 8.02
C LEU A 49 -3.91 -7.20 7.68
N ASN A 50 -3.93 -8.20 8.57
CA ASN A 50 -4.64 -9.46 8.40
C ASN A 50 -6.17 -9.30 8.40
N GLN A 51 -6.70 -8.22 8.95
CA GLN A 51 -8.11 -7.89 8.77
C GLN A 51 -8.42 -7.56 7.31
N SER A 52 -7.44 -7.07 6.52
CA SER A 52 -7.64 -6.76 5.12
C SER A 52 -8.05 -7.97 4.30
N VAL A 53 -9.00 -7.78 3.38
CA VAL A 53 -9.36 -8.79 2.36
C VAL A 53 -8.27 -8.97 1.28
N LEU A 54 -7.01 -8.63 1.57
CA LEU A 54 -5.87 -8.82 0.66
C LEU A 54 -5.27 -10.21 0.83
N THR A 55 -6.13 -11.21 0.75
CA THR A 55 -5.73 -12.62 0.73
C THR A 55 -6.72 -13.39 -0.15
N TRP A 56 -6.27 -14.50 -0.72
CA TRP A 56 -7.12 -15.47 -1.40
C TRP A 56 -7.82 -16.40 -0.40
N ALA A 57 -7.26 -16.58 0.80
CA ALA A 57 -7.83 -17.46 1.82
C ALA A 57 -9.19 -16.92 2.30
N GLY A 58 -10.18 -17.79 2.41
CA GLY A 58 -11.56 -17.43 2.80
C GLY A 58 -12.38 -16.75 1.70
N LYS A 59 -11.80 -16.48 0.52
CA LYS A 59 -12.57 -16.08 -0.66
C LYS A 59 -13.17 -17.31 -1.35
N ASN A 60 -14.27 -17.10 -2.06
CA ASN A 60 -14.88 -18.12 -2.92
C ASN A 60 -14.92 -17.63 -4.38
N PRO A 61 -13.75 -17.44 -5.01
CA PRO A 61 -13.68 -17.03 -6.40
C PRO A 61 -14.18 -18.14 -7.34
N SER A 62 -14.54 -17.73 -8.54
CA SER A 62 -15.00 -18.56 -9.65
C SER A 62 -14.30 -18.18 -10.97
N PRO A 63 -14.24 -19.12 -11.93
CA PRO A 63 -13.85 -18.81 -13.30
C PRO A 63 -14.79 -17.76 -13.90
N ALA A 64 -14.24 -16.70 -14.46
CA ALA A 64 -15.00 -15.72 -15.23
C ALA A 64 -15.14 -16.23 -16.67
N LEU A 65 -16.38 -16.42 -17.12
CA LEU A 65 -16.69 -16.84 -18.50
C LEU A 65 -17.35 -15.68 -19.27
N ASP A 66 -17.12 -15.60 -20.58
CA ASP A 66 -17.91 -14.72 -21.46
C ASP A 66 -19.28 -15.32 -21.82
N SER A 67 -20.06 -14.63 -22.65
CA SER A 67 -21.39 -15.08 -23.09
C SER A 67 -21.37 -16.39 -23.86
N ASP A 68 -20.24 -16.73 -24.48
CA ASP A 68 -20.05 -17.95 -25.26
C ASP A 68 -19.44 -19.08 -24.42
N GLY A 69 -19.20 -18.83 -23.12
CA GLY A 69 -18.63 -19.79 -22.18
C GLY A 69 -17.10 -19.89 -22.22
N ASN A 70 -16.40 -19.01 -22.94
CA ASN A 70 -14.93 -19.03 -22.95
C ASN A 70 -14.37 -18.43 -21.65
N PHE A 71 -13.27 -19.01 -21.17
CA PHE A 71 -12.59 -18.56 -19.96
C PHE A 71 -11.87 -17.22 -20.17
N GLN A 72 -12.17 -16.25 -19.31
CA GLN A 72 -11.67 -14.87 -19.32
C GLN A 72 -10.79 -14.56 -18.10
N GLY A 73 -10.30 -15.60 -17.41
CA GLY A 73 -9.57 -15.48 -16.15
C GLY A 73 -10.47 -15.72 -14.94
N THR A 74 -10.02 -15.28 -13.77
CA THR A 74 -10.71 -15.48 -12.50
C THR A 74 -11.30 -14.18 -11.97
N ASP A 75 -12.36 -14.28 -11.15
CA ASP A 75 -12.87 -13.17 -10.35
C ASP A 75 -12.02 -12.91 -9.08
N LEU A 76 -11.00 -13.74 -8.81
CA LEU A 76 -9.97 -13.42 -7.83
C LEU A 76 -9.16 -12.22 -8.34
N ASP A 77 -8.97 -11.19 -7.52
CA ASP A 77 -8.12 -10.06 -7.90
C ASP A 77 -6.64 -10.33 -7.67
N LEU A 78 -5.80 -9.83 -8.58
CA LEU A 78 -4.34 -10.00 -8.54
C LEU A 78 -3.75 -9.57 -7.19
N PHE A 79 -4.18 -8.44 -6.62
CA PHE A 79 -3.61 -7.95 -5.36
C PHE A 79 -3.89 -8.87 -4.18
N SER A 80 -5.10 -9.44 -4.09
CA SER A 80 -5.42 -10.46 -3.09
C SER A 80 -4.65 -11.77 -3.30
N PHE A 81 -4.26 -12.07 -4.53
CA PHE A 81 -3.42 -13.23 -4.83
C PHE A 81 -1.95 -12.99 -4.46
N LEU A 82 -1.39 -11.82 -4.81
CA LEU A 82 0.03 -11.53 -4.61
C LEU A 82 0.44 -11.32 -3.15
N ALA A 83 -0.46 -10.81 -2.30
CA ALA A 83 -0.12 -10.52 -0.91
C ALA A 83 0.37 -11.78 -0.14
N PRO A 84 -0.37 -12.91 -0.12
CA PRO A 84 0.13 -14.15 0.49
C PRO A 84 1.41 -14.69 -0.16
N LEU A 85 1.61 -14.47 -1.47
CA LEU A 85 2.83 -14.85 -2.17
C LEU A 85 4.04 -14.05 -1.67
N VAL A 86 3.86 -12.77 -1.32
CA VAL A 86 4.89 -11.93 -0.70
C VAL A 86 5.25 -12.44 0.69
N ASP A 87 4.25 -12.75 1.51
CA ASP A 87 4.45 -13.20 2.88
C ASP A 87 5.31 -14.47 2.94
N ARG A 88 5.05 -15.42 2.03
CA ARG A 88 5.84 -16.66 1.93
C ARG A 88 7.06 -16.58 1.01
N ARG A 89 7.38 -15.41 0.45
CA ARG A 89 8.48 -15.20 -0.50
C ARG A 89 8.44 -16.18 -1.68
N ALA A 90 7.30 -16.26 -2.36
CA ALA A 90 7.10 -17.13 -3.50
C ALA A 90 8.04 -16.76 -4.67
N VAL A 91 8.47 -17.77 -5.43
CA VAL A 91 9.13 -17.54 -6.72
C VAL A 91 8.05 -17.41 -7.79
N ILE A 92 8.09 -16.29 -8.52
CA ILE A 92 7.19 -15.99 -9.64
C ILE A 92 8.01 -15.74 -10.91
N GLU A 93 7.38 -15.93 -12.06
CA GLU A 93 7.88 -15.50 -13.36
C GLU A 93 6.92 -14.50 -14.00
N ILE A 94 7.50 -13.46 -14.61
CA ILE A 94 6.84 -12.47 -15.46
C ILE A 94 7.43 -12.66 -16.87
N PRO A 95 6.72 -13.34 -17.79
CA PRO A 95 7.30 -13.76 -19.07
C PRO A 95 7.61 -12.59 -20.03
N ARG A 96 6.80 -11.52 -19.97
CA ARG A 96 6.96 -10.33 -20.82
C ARG A 96 6.67 -9.08 -20.02
N TYR A 97 7.63 -8.17 -19.97
CA TYR A 97 7.49 -6.90 -19.27
C TYR A 97 8.22 -5.77 -19.99
N ARG A 98 7.52 -4.65 -20.13
CA ARG A 98 7.95 -3.40 -20.75
C ARG A 98 7.76 -2.32 -19.71
N ASN A 99 8.87 -1.70 -19.33
CA ASN A 99 8.80 -0.59 -18.39
C ASN A 99 8.11 0.60 -19.04
N ARG A 100 7.19 1.24 -18.32
CA ARG A 100 6.73 2.59 -18.67
C ARG A 100 7.57 3.70 -18.05
N ARG A 101 8.42 3.38 -17.07
CA ARG A 101 9.43 4.31 -16.54
C ARG A 101 10.78 4.00 -17.15
N LYS A 102 11.74 4.92 -17.00
CA LYS A 102 13.12 4.71 -17.44
C LYS A 102 13.68 3.40 -16.88
N ILE A 103 14.51 2.75 -17.68
CA ILE A 103 15.27 1.59 -17.21
C ILE A 103 16.29 2.11 -16.20
N VAL A 104 16.24 1.55 -14.98
CA VAL A 104 17.13 1.90 -13.88
C VAL A 104 17.97 0.68 -13.54
N HIS A 105 19.30 0.82 -13.64
CA HIS A 105 20.26 -0.22 -13.30
C HIS A 105 21.47 0.40 -12.59
N ARG A 106 22.29 -0.41 -11.93
CA ARG A 106 23.57 0.04 -11.35
C ARG A 106 24.71 -0.37 -12.26
N GLU A 107 25.84 0.30 -12.10
CA GLU A 107 27.10 -0.10 -12.75
C GLU A 107 27.40 -1.58 -12.47
N GLY A 108 27.84 -2.31 -13.49
CA GLY A 108 28.08 -3.76 -13.43
C GLY A 108 26.82 -4.64 -13.48
N GLU A 109 25.61 -4.09 -13.55
CA GLU A 109 24.38 -4.87 -13.68
C GLU A 109 23.95 -5.03 -15.13
N ARG A 110 23.67 -6.27 -15.55
CA ARG A 110 23.10 -6.59 -16.88
C ARG A 110 21.92 -7.54 -16.77
N LYS A 111 20.92 -7.36 -17.64
CA LYS A 111 19.76 -8.27 -17.73
C LYS A 111 20.09 -9.45 -18.66
N ILE A 112 19.74 -10.65 -18.23
CA ILE A 112 19.87 -11.90 -18.99
C ILE A 112 18.48 -12.35 -19.43
N GLY A 113 18.26 -12.46 -20.75
CA GLY A 113 17.00 -12.94 -21.32
C GLY A 113 15.85 -11.93 -21.25
N SER A 114 14.68 -12.37 -21.71
CA SER A 114 13.47 -11.54 -21.82
C SER A 114 12.49 -11.66 -20.65
N SER A 115 12.49 -12.80 -19.94
CA SER A 115 11.66 -13.04 -18.75
C SER A 115 12.27 -12.41 -17.49
N GLN A 116 11.45 -12.16 -16.48
CA GLN A 116 11.91 -11.77 -15.14
C GLN A 116 11.41 -12.84 -14.20
N PHE A 117 12.27 -13.32 -13.32
CA PHE A 117 11.86 -14.35 -12.38
C PHE A 117 12.64 -14.23 -11.10
N GLY A 118 12.02 -14.68 -10.02
CA GLY A 118 12.66 -14.70 -8.73
C GLY A 118 11.66 -14.51 -7.62
N THR A 119 12.19 -14.23 -6.43
CA THR A 119 11.40 -14.17 -5.21
C THR A 119 10.67 -12.84 -5.14
N ILE A 120 9.34 -12.87 -5.01
CA ILE A 120 8.59 -11.65 -4.68
C ILE A 120 8.87 -11.28 -3.21
N THR A 121 9.35 -10.07 -3.01
CA THR A 121 9.86 -9.56 -1.72
C THR A 121 9.05 -8.39 -1.18
N GLY A 122 8.11 -7.86 -1.96
CA GLY A 122 7.24 -6.78 -1.50
C GLY A 122 6.23 -6.33 -2.53
N LEU A 123 5.19 -5.66 -2.05
CA LEU A 123 4.26 -4.89 -2.86
C LEU A 123 4.41 -3.42 -2.49
N VAL A 124 4.45 -2.57 -3.51
CA VAL A 124 4.73 -1.14 -3.38
C VAL A 124 3.62 -0.38 -4.07
N SER A 125 3.10 0.66 -3.44
CA SER A 125 2.21 1.63 -4.07
C SER A 125 2.89 3.00 -4.10
N ASN A 126 2.63 3.77 -5.16
CA ASN A 126 3.06 5.17 -5.20
C ASN A 126 2.23 5.98 -4.19
N ALA A 127 2.91 6.89 -3.50
CA ALA A 127 2.29 7.72 -2.45
C ALA A 127 1.32 8.78 -2.99
N LYS A 128 1.38 9.10 -4.29
CA LYS A 128 0.60 10.15 -4.96
C LYS A 128 -0.26 9.58 -6.09
N ALA A 129 0.32 8.80 -7.00
CA ALA A 129 -0.39 8.18 -8.13
C ALA A 129 -1.05 6.86 -7.72
N LEU A 130 -2.10 6.41 -8.44
CA LEU A 130 -2.70 5.08 -8.24
C LEU A 130 -1.89 4.00 -8.99
N SER A 131 -0.57 4.01 -8.78
CA SER A 131 0.36 3.07 -9.41
C SER A 131 0.87 2.06 -8.39
N PHE A 132 1.14 0.85 -8.87
CA PHE A 132 1.46 -0.29 -8.04
C PHE A 132 2.64 -1.07 -8.64
N SER A 133 3.54 -1.57 -7.81
CA SER A 133 4.74 -2.31 -8.21
C SER A 133 4.95 -3.53 -7.32
N ALA A 134 5.45 -4.62 -7.89
CA ALA A 134 5.94 -5.78 -7.16
C ALA A 134 7.46 -5.67 -7.08
N ARG A 135 8.02 -5.86 -5.90
CA ARG A 135 9.46 -5.94 -5.72
C ARG A 135 9.90 -7.38 -5.82
N LEU A 136 10.86 -7.65 -6.69
CA LEU A 136 11.44 -8.97 -6.87
C LEU A 136 12.92 -8.94 -6.46
N TRP A 137 13.38 -10.01 -5.82
CA TRP A 137 14.77 -10.42 -5.94
C TRP A 137 14.90 -11.15 -7.28
N ASP A 138 15.25 -10.39 -8.30
CA ASP A 138 15.20 -10.81 -9.69
C ASP A 138 16.50 -11.52 -10.09
N MET A 139 16.38 -12.82 -10.34
CA MET A 139 17.46 -13.72 -10.71
C MET A 139 17.86 -13.58 -12.18
N SER A 140 17.11 -12.82 -13.00
CA SER A 140 17.49 -12.50 -14.38
C SER A 140 18.53 -11.38 -14.49
N VAL A 141 18.91 -10.75 -13.37
CA VAL A 141 19.95 -9.70 -13.35
C VAL A 141 21.27 -10.30 -12.88
N ALA A 142 22.27 -10.28 -13.76
CA ALA A 142 23.66 -10.55 -13.41
C ALA A 142 24.33 -9.27 -12.91
N LYS A 143 25.20 -9.42 -11.92
CA LYS A 143 26.03 -8.37 -11.35
C LYS A 143 27.48 -8.81 -11.38
N GLU A 144 28.34 -7.95 -11.88
CA GLU A 144 29.77 -8.10 -11.78
C GLU A 144 30.30 -7.29 -10.59
N ASP A 145 31.10 -7.90 -9.72
CA ASP A 145 31.80 -7.18 -8.66
C ASP A 145 33.11 -6.53 -9.17
N ALA A 146 33.80 -5.79 -8.30
CA ALA A 146 35.05 -5.12 -8.65
C ALA A 146 36.20 -6.10 -8.99
N GLN A 147 36.01 -7.39 -8.73
CA GLN A 147 36.96 -8.47 -9.00
C GLN A 147 36.59 -9.27 -10.26
N GLY A 148 35.52 -8.88 -10.97
CA GLY A 148 35.04 -9.57 -12.18
C GLY A 148 34.23 -10.83 -11.90
N VAL A 149 33.80 -11.06 -10.65
CA VAL A 149 32.99 -12.24 -10.30
C VAL A 149 31.52 -11.94 -10.58
N GLU A 150 30.91 -12.75 -11.44
CA GLU A 150 29.50 -12.64 -11.76
C GLU A 150 28.62 -13.35 -10.71
N THR A 151 27.64 -12.63 -10.17
CA THR A 151 26.60 -13.16 -9.29
C THR A 151 25.21 -12.84 -9.85
N LEU A 152 24.23 -13.70 -9.57
CA LEU A 152 22.84 -13.49 -10.00
C LEU A 152 21.99 -12.91 -8.86
N GLY A 153 21.07 -12.02 -9.22
CA GLY A 153 20.08 -11.49 -8.29
C GLY A 153 20.22 -10.00 -8.04
N ALA A 154 19.17 -9.24 -8.36
CA ALA A 154 19.06 -7.82 -7.97
C ALA A 154 17.66 -7.48 -7.49
N HIS A 155 17.55 -6.57 -6.53
CA HIS A 155 16.25 -6.00 -6.20
C HIS A 155 15.77 -5.10 -7.35
N ARG A 156 14.59 -5.43 -7.90
CA ARG A 156 13.91 -4.66 -8.95
C ARG A 156 12.46 -4.43 -8.57
N ASN A 157 11.91 -3.28 -8.96
CA ASN A 157 10.48 -3.02 -8.85
C ASN A 157 9.87 -3.11 -10.25
N TYR A 158 8.83 -3.91 -10.38
CA TYR A 158 8.10 -4.17 -11.61
C TYR A 158 6.70 -3.61 -11.47
N MET A 159 6.33 -2.63 -12.30
CA MET A 159 5.01 -1.99 -12.23
C MET A 159 3.93 -2.98 -12.64
N LEU A 160 2.95 -3.19 -11.78
CA LEU A 160 1.73 -3.92 -12.13
C LEU A 160 0.75 -2.98 -12.81
N VAL A 161 0.59 -1.79 -12.22
CA VAL A 161 -0.33 -0.76 -12.69
C VAL A 161 0.45 0.52 -12.78
N ASP A 162 0.38 1.17 -13.93
CA ASP A 162 1.13 2.37 -14.25
C ASP A 162 0.55 3.61 -13.57
N VAL A 163 1.25 4.74 -13.70
CA VAL A 163 0.86 6.02 -13.11
C VAL A 163 -0.50 6.50 -13.58
N ASP A 164 -0.86 6.26 -14.84
CA ASP A 164 -2.16 6.62 -15.42
C ASP A 164 -3.27 5.61 -15.11
N GLY A 165 -2.98 4.56 -14.32
CA GLY A 165 -3.92 3.50 -13.98
C GLY A 165 -4.00 2.36 -14.99
N HIS A 166 -3.18 2.39 -16.05
CA HIS A 166 -3.12 1.28 -17.00
C HIS A 166 -2.57 0.01 -16.33
N TRP A 167 -3.32 -1.08 -16.41
CA TRP A 167 -2.87 -2.39 -15.93
C TRP A 167 -1.95 -3.03 -16.95
N TYR A 168 -0.74 -3.38 -16.55
CA TYR A 168 0.26 -3.92 -17.43
C TYR A 168 -0.04 -5.37 -17.82
N ASP A 169 -0.14 -5.64 -19.13
CA ASP A 169 -0.56 -6.95 -19.68
C ASP A 169 0.21 -8.14 -19.11
N GLY A 170 1.52 -8.01 -18.87
CA GLY A 170 2.34 -9.09 -18.31
C GLY A 170 1.96 -9.53 -16.90
N TRP A 171 1.08 -8.78 -16.22
CA TRP A 171 0.54 -9.09 -14.89
C TRP A 171 -0.88 -9.67 -14.91
N SER A 172 -1.48 -9.82 -16.10
CA SER A 172 -2.76 -10.52 -16.27
C SER A 172 -2.69 -12.01 -15.98
N SER A 173 -1.48 -12.58 -15.94
CA SER A 173 -1.22 -13.96 -15.58
C SER A 173 0.00 -14.09 -14.69
N ILE A 174 -0.01 -15.05 -13.77
CA ILE A 174 1.16 -15.37 -12.93
C ILE A 174 1.50 -16.84 -13.08
N VAL A 175 2.75 -17.09 -13.46
CA VAL A 175 3.39 -18.41 -13.41
C VAL A 175 4.14 -18.51 -12.08
N PHE A 176 3.84 -19.54 -11.29
CA PHE A 176 4.46 -19.70 -9.97
C PHE A 176 4.45 -21.15 -9.49
N LYS A 177 5.23 -21.42 -8.44
CA LYS A 177 5.17 -22.70 -7.73
C LYS A 177 4.16 -22.60 -6.56
N PRO A 178 3.03 -23.33 -6.63
CA PRO A 178 2.03 -23.38 -5.57
C PRO A 178 2.54 -24.15 -4.35
N SER A 179 2.14 -23.71 -3.16
CA SER A 179 2.14 -24.54 -1.96
C SER A 179 0.97 -25.53 -1.98
N ALA A 180 0.96 -26.53 -1.09
CA ALA A 180 -0.13 -27.50 -1.03
C ALA A 180 -1.52 -26.85 -0.79
N PRO A 181 -1.69 -25.88 0.15
CA PRO A 181 -2.97 -25.19 0.33
C PRO A 181 -3.40 -24.37 -0.90
N GLU A 182 -2.46 -23.69 -1.55
CA GLU A 182 -2.74 -22.91 -2.78
C GLU A 182 -3.15 -23.84 -3.93
N ASN A 183 -2.44 -24.96 -4.12
CA ASN A 183 -2.77 -25.93 -5.14
C ASN A 183 -4.17 -26.51 -4.94
N ALA A 184 -4.53 -26.86 -3.70
CA ALA A 184 -5.86 -27.34 -3.36
C ALA A 184 -6.92 -26.28 -3.68
N PHE A 185 -6.73 -25.04 -3.22
CA PHE A 185 -7.64 -23.92 -3.49
C PHE A 185 -7.83 -23.66 -4.99
N LEU A 186 -6.73 -23.55 -5.75
CA LEU A 186 -6.77 -23.25 -7.18
C LEU A 186 -7.41 -24.38 -7.99
N THR A 187 -7.15 -25.63 -7.61
CA THR A 187 -7.71 -26.81 -8.29
C THR A 187 -9.18 -27.00 -7.97
N GLU A 188 -9.58 -26.91 -6.70
CA GLU A 188 -10.99 -27.06 -6.27
C GLU A 188 -11.88 -26.00 -6.94
N LYS A 189 -11.38 -24.77 -7.08
CA LYS A 189 -12.12 -23.65 -7.67
C LYS A 189 -11.93 -23.50 -9.18
N GLY A 190 -11.11 -24.35 -9.82
CA GLY A 190 -10.87 -24.29 -11.27
C GLY A 190 -10.23 -22.99 -11.76
N LEU A 191 -9.35 -22.38 -10.97
CA LEU A 191 -8.87 -20.99 -11.16
C LEU A 191 -7.63 -20.88 -12.05
N TRP A 192 -7.07 -22.00 -12.51
CA TRP A 192 -5.78 -22.01 -13.17
C TRP A 192 -5.66 -23.14 -14.19
N THR A 193 -4.66 -23.01 -15.06
CA THR A 193 -4.34 -24.03 -16.07
C THR A 193 -2.87 -24.37 -15.98
N GLY A 194 -2.57 -25.64 -15.68
CA GLY A 194 -1.20 -26.09 -15.40
C GLY A 194 -0.62 -25.41 -14.16
N ASN A 195 0.23 -24.41 -14.36
CA ASN A 195 0.91 -23.63 -13.34
C ASN A 195 0.64 -22.11 -13.44
N THR A 196 -0.38 -21.72 -14.20
CA THR A 196 -0.67 -20.31 -14.50
C THR A 196 -2.07 -19.92 -14.06
N VAL A 197 -2.16 -18.88 -13.23
CA VAL A 197 -3.43 -18.23 -12.85
C VAL A 197 -3.65 -17.02 -13.76
N TYR A 198 -4.86 -16.85 -14.28
CA TYR A 198 -5.26 -15.71 -15.09
C TYR A 198 -6.23 -14.82 -14.32
N PHE A 199 -6.04 -13.52 -14.41
CA PHE A 199 -6.80 -12.53 -13.66
C PHE A 199 -7.63 -11.68 -14.63
N LYS A 200 -8.90 -11.41 -14.26
CA LYS A 200 -9.72 -10.41 -14.97
C LYS A 200 -9.51 -9.00 -14.43
N HIS A 201 -9.09 -8.90 -13.18
CA HIS A 201 -8.94 -7.63 -12.48
C HIS A 201 -7.68 -7.62 -11.63
N TYR A 202 -6.93 -6.51 -11.66
CA TYR A 202 -5.89 -6.29 -10.65
C TYR A 202 -6.47 -5.95 -9.27
N VAL A 203 -7.66 -5.33 -9.27
CA VAL A 203 -8.44 -5.01 -8.08
C VAL A 203 -9.92 -5.28 -8.34
N HIS A 204 -10.56 -6.07 -7.47
CA HIS A 204 -11.93 -6.53 -7.68
C HIS A 204 -12.93 -5.35 -7.66
N PRO A 205 -13.93 -5.30 -8.57
CA PRO A 205 -14.91 -4.21 -8.62
C PRO A 205 -15.61 -3.93 -7.27
N ASN A 206 -16.09 -4.98 -6.58
CA ASN A 206 -16.76 -4.82 -5.28
C ASN A 206 -15.89 -4.24 -4.17
N ARG A 207 -14.56 -4.12 -4.36
CA ARG A 207 -13.67 -3.54 -3.35
C ARG A 207 -13.90 -2.04 -3.18
N TRP A 208 -14.56 -1.34 -4.11
CA TRP A 208 -14.84 0.10 -3.96
C TRP A 208 -15.48 0.44 -2.61
N ALA A 209 -16.40 -0.39 -2.14
CA ALA A 209 -17.11 -0.16 -0.88
C ALA A 209 -16.21 -0.34 0.37
N SER A 210 -15.03 -0.94 0.21
CA SER A 210 -14.07 -1.16 1.30
C SER A 210 -13.52 0.15 1.87
N VAL A 211 -13.56 1.28 1.14
CA VAL A 211 -13.15 2.60 1.68
C VAL A 211 -14.02 3.04 2.87
N PHE A 212 -15.22 2.48 3.00
CA PHE A 212 -16.15 2.73 4.11
C PHE A 212 -16.03 1.70 5.24
N SER A 213 -15.17 0.70 5.11
CA SER A 213 -15.03 -0.37 6.11
C SER A 213 -14.25 0.11 7.34
N ALA A 214 -14.52 -0.53 8.48
CA ALA A 214 -13.76 -0.32 9.72
C ALA A 214 -12.25 -0.51 9.49
N GLN A 215 -11.90 -1.52 8.69
CA GLN A 215 -10.52 -1.88 8.36
C GLN A 215 -9.80 -0.79 7.57
N HIS A 216 -10.50 -0.12 6.65
CA HIS A 216 -9.90 0.98 5.88
C HIS A 216 -9.67 2.20 6.77
N LEU A 217 -10.67 2.57 7.59
CA LEU A 217 -10.54 3.67 8.56
C LEU A 217 -9.41 3.41 9.55
N LEU A 218 -9.29 2.18 10.06
CA LEU A 218 -8.23 1.78 10.97
C LEU A 218 -6.84 1.91 10.33
N LYS A 219 -6.70 1.58 9.05
CA LYS A 219 -5.43 1.75 8.32
C LYS A 219 -5.09 3.22 8.09
N LEU A 220 -6.08 4.08 7.83
CA LEU A 220 -5.86 5.54 7.76
C LEU A 220 -5.33 6.06 9.10
N LEU A 221 -5.95 5.67 10.23
CA LEU A 221 -5.45 5.99 11.57
C LEU A 221 -4.02 5.47 11.78
N LEU A 222 -3.75 4.22 11.39
CA LEU A 222 -2.43 3.60 11.53
C LEU A 222 -1.35 4.37 10.77
N VAL A 223 -1.60 4.77 9.52
CA VAL A 223 -0.63 5.54 8.73
C VAL A 223 -0.28 6.86 9.40
N GLU A 224 -1.27 7.56 9.95
CA GLU A 224 -1.02 8.81 10.67
C GLU A 224 -0.24 8.58 11.96
N ARG A 225 -0.55 7.51 12.71
CA ARG A 225 0.16 7.14 13.94
C ARG A 225 1.61 6.74 13.65
N ILE A 226 1.86 6.04 12.53
CA ILE A 226 3.21 5.73 12.03
C ILE A 226 3.97 7.01 11.70
N ASP A 227 3.31 7.99 11.07
CA ASP A 227 3.93 9.26 10.72
C ASP A 227 4.32 10.07 11.96
N GLU A 228 3.47 10.14 12.99
CA GLU A 228 3.80 10.77 14.27
C GLU A 228 5.01 10.07 14.95
N GLU A 229 5.03 8.73 15.02
CA GLU A 229 6.13 7.99 15.66
C GLU A 229 7.45 8.10 14.91
N ALA A 230 7.42 8.04 13.57
CA ALA A 230 8.62 8.17 12.75
C ALA A 230 9.23 9.58 12.88
N VAL A 231 8.39 10.63 12.98
CA VAL A 231 8.85 12.00 13.26
C VAL A 231 9.45 12.10 14.66
N PHE A 232 8.84 11.47 15.66
CA PHE A 232 9.37 11.41 17.01
C PHE A 232 10.77 10.76 17.05
N TYR A 233 10.94 9.55 16.52
CA TYR A 233 12.27 8.91 16.51
C TYR A 233 13.31 9.70 15.71
N LYS A 234 12.89 10.35 14.61
CA LYS A 234 13.77 11.28 13.89
C LYS A 234 14.20 12.47 14.77
N SER A 235 13.34 12.94 15.67
CA SER A 235 13.69 13.99 16.63
C SER A 235 14.65 13.49 17.72
N GLU A 236 14.49 12.23 18.17
CA GLU A 236 15.41 11.61 19.13
C GLU A 236 16.80 11.40 18.55
N ILE A 237 16.91 10.95 17.29
CA ILE A 237 18.21 10.86 16.58
C ILE A 237 18.92 12.21 16.57
N LYS A 238 18.18 13.29 16.28
CA LYS A 238 18.74 14.65 16.30
C LYS A 238 19.16 15.07 17.71
N ARG A 239 18.35 14.78 18.72
CA ARG A 239 18.64 15.08 20.13
C ARG A 239 19.92 14.37 20.59
N LEU A 240 20.08 13.08 20.29
CA LEU A 240 21.27 12.32 20.64
C LEU A 240 22.52 12.80 19.88
N ALA A 241 22.38 13.19 18.61
CA ALA A 241 23.46 13.80 17.85
C ALA A 241 23.95 15.12 18.48
N THR A 242 23.06 15.94 19.05
CA THR A 242 23.47 17.15 19.80
C THR A 242 24.21 16.85 21.09
N LEU A 243 24.10 15.62 21.62
CA LEU A 243 24.86 15.13 22.77
C LEU A 243 26.18 14.46 22.38
N GLY A 244 26.54 14.46 21.09
CA GLY A 244 27.75 13.83 20.57
C GLY A 244 27.64 12.33 20.31
N ILE A 245 26.45 11.74 20.46
CA ILE A 245 26.19 10.32 20.15
C ILE A 245 25.75 10.26 18.68
N VAL A 246 26.59 9.73 17.80
CA VAL A 246 26.37 9.78 16.34
C VAL A 246 26.45 8.40 15.70
N LEU A 247 25.66 8.19 14.65
CA LEU A 247 25.71 6.95 13.88
C LEU A 247 27.04 6.87 13.10
N PRO A 248 27.57 5.66 12.88
CA PRO A 248 28.73 5.49 12.02
C PRO A 248 28.43 6.01 10.60
N PRO A 249 29.44 6.55 9.91
CA PRO A 249 29.27 7.04 8.55
C PRO A 249 28.78 5.90 7.65
N LYS A 250 27.73 6.18 6.87
CA LYS A 250 27.23 5.24 5.87
C LYS A 250 28.19 5.24 4.66
N PRO A 251 28.39 4.10 3.99
CA PRO A 251 29.13 4.08 2.74
C PRO A 251 28.47 5.04 1.72
N PRO A 252 29.27 5.64 0.82
CA PRO A 252 28.75 6.58 -0.16
C PRO A 252 27.66 5.94 -1.01
N TYR A 253 26.54 6.64 -1.15
CA TYR A 253 25.45 6.20 -2.00
C TYR A 253 25.84 6.35 -3.47
N VAL A 254 25.85 5.24 -4.20
CA VAL A 254 26.00 5.22 -5.65
C VAL A 254 24.62 5.28 -6.28
N ALA A 255 24.33 6.39 -6.98
CA ALA A 255 23.07 6.56 -7.68
C ALA A 255 22.97 5.56 -8.85
N PRO A 256 21.80 4.95 -9.09
CA PRO A 256 21.62 4.11 -10.26
C PRO A 256 21.61 4.95 -11.54
N ILE A 257 22.02 4.33 -12.64
CA ILE A 257 22.01 4.86 -13.99
C ILE A 257 20.58 4.74 -14.53
N SER A 258 20.08 5.81 -15.14
CA SER A 258 18.73 5.90 -15.71
C SER A 258 18.83 6.23 -17.19
N GLU A 259 18.30 5.36 -18.05
CA GLU A 259 18.41 5.47 -19.50
C GLU A 259 17.08 5.79 -20.18
N GLY A 260 17.15 6.48 -21.32
CA GLY A 260 16.01 6.81 -22.18
C GLY A 260 15.55 8.27 -22.10
N ALA A 261 14.64 8.66 -23.00
CA ALA A 261 13.95 9.95 -22.93
C ALA A 261 12.75 9.86 -21.96
N THR A 262 12.38 10.98 -21.35
CA THR A 262 11.19 11.09 -20.49
C THR A 262 10.27 12.19 -20.97
N GLU A 263 8.98 11.97 -20.79
CA GLU A 263 7.95 12.98 -20.94
C GLU A 263 7.14 13.13 -19.64
N THR A 264 6.54 14.30 -19.45
CA THR A 264 5.66 14.57 -18.30
C THR A 264 4.21 14.41 -18.72
N ILE A 265 3.47 13.58 -18.00
CA ILE A 265 2.05 13.38 -18.22
C ILE A 265 1.24 13.87 -17.02
N SER A 266 -0.01 14.23 -17.28
CA SER A 266 -0.98 14.60 -16.24
C SER A 266 -1.85 13.40 -15.89
N VAL A 267 -1.90 13.07 -14.61
CA VAL A 267 -2.54 11.86 -14.10
C VAL A 267 -3.61 12.22 -13.07
N LYS A 268 -4.82 11.71 -13.25
CA LYS A 268 -5.90 11.78 -12.26
C LYS A 268 -5.61 10.77 -11.14
N THR A 269 -5.68 11.21 -9.89
CA THR A 269 -5.55 10.36 -8.70
C THR A 269 -6.60 10.76 -7.67
N ILE A 270 -6.86 9.87 -6.73
CA ILE A 270 -7.71 10.10 -5.57
C ILE A 270 -6.86 9.99 -4.31
N GLU A 271 -7.24 10.70 -3.25
CA GLU A 271 -6.70 10.48 -1.92
C GLU A 271 -7.79 10.56 -0.88
N PHE A 272 -7.78 9.63 0.08
CA PHE A 272 -8.62 9.67 1.28
C PHE A 272 -7.82 10.13 2.49
N GLN A 273 -8.50 10.83 3.38
CA GLN A 273 -7.99 11.27 4.67
C GLN A 273 -9.06 11.11 5.74
N LEU A 274 -8.63 10.89 6.98
CA LEU A 274 -9.52 10.81 8.11
C LEU A 274 -9.28 12.02 9.02
N ASP A 275 -10.27 12.90 9.12
CA ASP A 275 -10.30 13.85 10.23
C ASP A 275 -10.60 13.06 11.49
N ARG A 276 -9.79 13.26 12.53
CA ARG A 276 -9.86 12.53 13.81
C ARG A 276 -9.49 13.45 14.97
N PRO A 277 -9.83 13.09 16.22
CA PRO A 277 -9.25 13.74 17.39
C PRO A 277 -7.73 13.49 17.48
N GLU A 278 -7.04 14.31 18.28
CA GLU A 278 -5.63 14.09 18.58
C GLU A 278 -5.44 12.75 19.30
N PHE A 279 -4.35 12.05 18.96
CA PHE A 279 -3.95 10.86 19.72
C PHE A 279 -3.58 11.26 21.15
N SER A 280 -3.86 10.39 22.11
CA SER A 280 -3.58 10.59 23.54
C SER A 280 -2.18 10.13 23.91
N GLY A 281 -1.71 10.49 25.11
CA GLY A 281 -0.41 10.05 25.64
C GLY A 281 0.79 10.74 25.01
N SER A 282 1.98 10.22 25.32
CA SER A 282 3.26 10.73 24.86
C SER A 282 4.21 9.59 24.49
N PHE A 283 5.04 9.82 23.48
CA PHE A 283 6.11 8.89 23.14
C PHE A 283 7.17 8.86 24.24
N ALA A 284 7.60 7.65 24.62
CA ALA A 284 8.69 7.47 25.57
C ALA A 284 10.04 7.86 24.92
N PRO A 285 10.80 8.81 25.50
CA PRO A 285 12.16 9.13 25.07
C PRO A 285 13.07 7.90 25.08
N VAL A 286 14.01 7.84 24.13
CA VAL A 286 15.03 6.80 24.14
C VAL A 286 16.16 7.18 25.12
N GLU A 287 16.90 6.17 25.58
CA GLU A 287 18.04 6.39 26.46
C GLU A 287 19.12 7.27 25.80
N ASN A 288 19.85 8.04 26.61
CA ASN A 288 21.02 8.83 26.18
C ASN A 288 22.26 7.95 25.96
N SER A 289 22.14 6.97 25.08
CA SER A 289 23.18 5.97 24.82
C SER A 289 23.29 5.66 23.32
N GLN A 290 24.39 5.01 22.94
CA GLN A 290 24.56 4.49 21.58
C GLN A 290 23.44 3.49 21.22
N ALA A 291 23.03 2.65 22.18
CA ALA A 291 21.90 1.73 22.01
C ALA A 291 20.57 2.46 21.77
N GLY A 292 20.33 3.58 22.50
CA GLY A 292 19.16 4.43 22.27
C GLY A 292 19.14 5.05 20.86
N LEU A 293 20.31 5.45 20.34
CA LEU A 293 20.45 5.98 18.98
C LEU A 293 20.16 4.92 17.92
N GLU A 294 20.74 3.74 18.05
CA GLU A 294 20.55 2.61 17.14
C GLU A 294 19.07 2.20 17.12
N PHE A 295 18.45 2.06 18.29
CA PHE A 295 17.04 1.77 18.40
C PHE A 295 16.17 2.81 17.70
N ALA A 296 16.47 4.11 17.87
CA ALA A 296 15.72 5.18 17.22
C ALA A 296 15.87 5.16 15.67
N ASP A 297 17.09 4.94 15.14
CA ASP A 297 17.31 4.81 13.68
C ASP A 297 16.59 3.59 13.11
N GLU A 298 16.72 2.43 13.78
CA GLU A 298 16.07 1.19 13.36
C GLU A 298 14.55 1.33 13.35
N ARG A 299 13.96 1.83 14.44
CA ARG A 299 12.51 2.04 14.53
C ARG A 299 12.01 3.05 13.50
N GLN A 300 12.71 4.18 13.33
CA GLN A 300 12.34 5.18 12.33
C GLN A 300 12.33 4.57 10.91
N ARG A 301 13.36 3.80 10.58
CA ARG A 301 13.48 3.15 9.26
C ARG A 301 12.45 2.05 9.08
N TYR A 302 12.25 1.21 10.10
CA TYR A 302 11.27 0.13 10.09
C TYR A 302 9.86 0.68 9.83
N LEU A 303 9.44 1.69 10.60
CA LEU A 303 8.15 2.35 10.43
C LEU A 303 8.00 2.97 9.03
N THR A 304 9.04 3.68 8.55
CA THR A 304 8.97 4.44 7.30
C THR A 304 9.05 3.57 6.05
N TYR A 305 9.93 2.56 6.05
CA TYR A 305 10.31 1.81 4.85
C TYR A 305 9.79 0.37 4.82
N THR A 306 9.31 -0.15 5.95
CA THR A 306 8.75 -1.51 6.04
C THR A 306 7.24 -1.47 6.31
N VAL A 307 6.82 -0.90 7.42
CA VAL A 307 5.40 -0.93 7.84
C VAL A 307 4.54 -0.02 6.97
N LYS A 308 4.91 1.27 6.86
CA LYS A 308 4.10 2.26 6.15
C LYS A 308 3.79 1.85 4.70
N PRO A 309 4.74 1.34 3.90
CA PRO A 309 4.46 0.92 2.53
C PRO A 309 3.42 -0.22 2.45
N GLN A 310 3.47 -1.20 3.36
CA GLN A 310 2.49 -2.30 3.40
C GLN A 310 1.07 -1.78 3.68
N VAL A 311 0.92 -0.95 4.72
CA VAL A 311 -0.37 -0.35 5.08
C VAL A 311 -0.89 0.53 3.95
N ARG A 312 -0.01 1.34 3.34
CA ARG A 312 -0.35 2.18 2.19
C ARG A 312 -0.75 1.38 0.98
N PHE A 313 -0.10 0.26 0.68
CA PHE A 313 -0.51 -0.61 -0.42
C PHE A 313 -1.97 -1.04 -0.26
N ALA A 314 -2.35 -1.46 0.94
CA ALA A 314 -3.74 -1.85 1.24
C ALA A 314 -4.74 -0.70 1.15
N ILE A 315 -4.37 0.50 1.59
CA ILE A 315 -5.21 1.70 1.44
C ILE A 315 -5.37 2.03 -0.05
N ARG A 316 -4.25 2.20 -0.78
CA ARG A 316 -4.24 2.56 -2.21
C ARG A 316 -5.01 1.56 -3.05
N ALA A 317 -4.97 0.27 -2.73
CA ALA A 317 -5.78 -0.74 -3.42
C ALA A 317 -7.29 -0.48 -3.30
N ASN A 318 -7.78 -0.09 -2.12
CA ASN A 318 -9.19 0.27 -1.94
C ASN A 318 -9.53 1.58 -2.66
N GLU A 319 -8.62 2.55 -2.60
CA GLU A 319 -8.78 3.83 -3.30
C GLU A 319 -8.79 3.66 -4.83
N ALA A 320 -7.98 2.76 -5.37
CA ALA A 320 -8.01 2.39 -6.78
C ALA A 320 -9.37 1.79 -7.17
N ALA A 321 -9.87 0.82 -6.39
CA ALA A 321 -11.19 0.25 -6.63
C ALA A 321 -12.30 1.32 -6.56
N TYR A 322 -12.22 2.24 -5.60
CA TYR A 322 -13.17 3.35 -5.50
C TYR A 322 -13.08 4.29 -6.69
N SER A 323 -11.87 4.69 -7.10
CA SER A 323 -11.67 5.57 -8.25
C SER A 323 -12.19 4.99 -9.56
N ILE A 324 -12.13 3.66 -9.74
CA ILE A 324 -12.52 3.01 -11.00
C ILE A 324 -14.00 2.65 -11.00
N TYR A 325 -14.52 2.13 -9.88
CA TYR A 325 -15.83 1.48 -9.84
C TYR A 325 -16.84 2.15 -8.90
N GLY A 326 -16.40 3.07 -8.03
CA GLY A 326 -17.20 3.60 -6.92
C GLY A 326 -17.21 5.11 -6.78
N GLU A 327 -16.63 5.88 -7.72
CA GLU A 327 -16.53 7.34 -7.60
C GLU A 327 -17.91 7.97 -7.34
N GLY A 328 -18.03 8.74 -6.26
CA GLY A 328 -19.29 9.36 -5.82
C GLY A 328 -20.27 8.42 -5.12
N GLN A 329 -20.08 7.11 -5.19
CA GLN A 329 -20.95 6.13 -4.53
C GLN A 329 -20.73 6.10 -3.02
N ILE A 330 -21.74 5.58 -2.32
CA ILE A 330 -21.73 5.35 -0.87
C ILE A 330 -22.21 3.93 -0.63
N ALA A 331 -21.47 3.18 0.18
CA ALA A 331 -21.84 1.80 0.49
C ALA A 331 -23.23 1.74 1.17
N PRO A 332 -24.09 0.76 0.84
CA PRO A 332 -25.45 0.69 1.39
C PRO A 332 -25.53 0.67 2.92
N TRP A 333 -24.53 0.09 3.60
CA TRP A 333 -24.45 0.03 5.06
C TRP A 333 -24.03 1.36 5.73
N MET A 334 -23.76 2.41 4.94
CA MET A 334 -23.50 3.77 5.41
C MET A 334 -24.78 4.63 5.37
N GLU A 335 -25.92 4.01 5.64
CA GLU A 335 -27.27 4.58 5.49
C GLU A 335 -27.40 6.00 6.09
N GLY A 336 -28.03 6.91 5.33
CA GLY A 336 -28.25 8.30 5.74
C GLY A 336 -27.02 9.20 5.73
N ARG A 337 -25.86 8.70 5.30
CA ARG A 337 -24.66 9.51 5.05
C ARG A 337 -24.62 9.99 3.61
N LYS A 338 -23.99 11.15 3.43
CA LYS A 338 -23.78 11.78 2.13
C LYS A 338 -22.39 12.39 2.08
N TRP A 339 -21.84 12.44 0.87
CA TRP A 339 -20.73 13.32 0.58
C TRP A 339 -21.22 14.76 0.62
N VAL A 340 -20.45 15.62 1.29
CA VAL A 340 -20.63 17.07 1.30
C VAL A 340 -19.46 17.67 0.55
N SER A 341 -19.76 18.19 -0.64
CA SER A 341 -18.78 18.79 -1.54
C SER A 341 -18.31 20.15 -1.07
N GLY A 342 -17.13 20.56 -1.53
CA GLY A 342 -16.57 21.90 -1.28
C GLY A 342 -16.08 22.13 0.15
N TYR A 343 -15.91 21.09 0.96
CA TYR A 343 -15.34 21.23 2.30
C TYR A 343 -13.88 21.68 2.23
N LYS A 344 -13.53 22.72 2.99
CA LYS A 344 -12.17 23.26 3.10
C LYS A 344 -11.70 23.13 4.54
N LEU A 345 -10.50 22.58 4.72
CA LEU A 345 -9.83 22.62 6.03
C LEU A 345 -9.59 24.08 6.47
N PRO A 346 -9.52 24.36 7.78
CA PRO A 346 -9.16 25.69 8.26
C PRO A 346 -7.83 26.15 7.65
N LYS A 347 -7.82 27.34 7.02
CA LYS A 347 -6.67 27.90 6.29
C LYS A 347 -6.24 27.13 5.03
N GLY A 348 -6.96 26.07 4.64
CA GLY A 348 -6.72 25.33 3.41
C GLY A 348 -7.47 25.92 2.22
N ARG A 349 -6.84 25.91 1.04
CA ARG A 349 -7.49 26.24 -0.24
C ARG A 349 -8.08 25.03 -0.95
N THR A 350 -7.66 23.84 -0.53
CA THR A 350 -8.09 22.58 -1.13
C THR A 350 -9.51 22.22 -0.74
N GLU A 351 -10.32 21.89 -1.74
CA GLU A 351 -11.66 21.36 -1.60
C GLU A 351 -11.66 19.83 -1.48
N TRP A 352 -12.58 19.34 -0.67
CA TRP A 352 -12.75 17.93 -0.34
C TRP A 352 -14.23 17.56 -0.40
N GLU A 353 -14.48 16.32 -0.76
CA GLU A 353 -15.72 15.62 -0.47
C GLU A 353 -15.63 15.09 0.96
N MET A 354 -16.52 15.55 1.84
CA MET A 354 -16.50 15.18 3.26
C MET A 354 -17.73 14.37 3.63
N MET A 355 -17.52 13.19 4.19
CA MET A 355 -18.52 12.39 4.87
C MET A 355 -18.27 12.42 6.38
N ARG A 356 -19.16 13.06 7.12
CA ARG A 356 -19.11 13.04 8.59
C ARG A 356 -19.39 11.61 9.07
N LEU A 357 -18.57 11.10 9.99
CA LEU A 357 -18.76 9.79 10.64
C LEU A 357 -19.30 9.97 12.07
N SER A 358 -18.72 10.88 12.84
CA SER A 358 -19.17 11.34 14.16
C SER A 358 -18.96 12.86 14.32
N PRO A 359 -19.30 13.46 15.48
CA PRO A 359 -18.95 14.85 15.74
C PRO A 359 -17.44 15.16 15.69
N GLU A 360 -16.58 14.16 15.92
CA GLU A 360 -15.13 14.31 16.03
C GLU A 360 -14.36 13.63 14.89
N MET A 361 -15.05 12.89 14.01
CA MET A 361 -14.42 12.14 12.93
C MET A 361 -15.17 12.31 11.61
N ALA A 362 -14.43 12.53 10.52
CA ALA A 362 -14.96 12.61 9.16
C ALA A 362 -14.01 11.96 8.16
N LEU A 363 -14.55 11.16 7.26
CA LEU A 363 -13.82 10.65 6.10
C LEU A 363 -13.89 11.70 5.01
N ARG A 364 -12.75 12.05 4.42
CA ARG A 364 -12.66 12.97 3.30
C ARG A 364 -11.97 12.31 2.14
N TYR A 365 -12.38 12.63 0.93
CA TYR A 365 -11.55 12.36 -0.24
C TYR A 365 -11.52 13.56 -1.17
N ARG A 366 -10.50 13.60 -2.02
CA ARG A 366 -10.48 14.48 -3.17
C ARG A 366 -9.87 13.78 -4.35
N ILE A 367 -10.30 14.23 -5.52
CA ILE A 367 -9.68 13.90 -6.78
C ILE A 367 -8.76 15.06 -7.15
N LYS A 368 -7.55 14.74 -7.61
CA LYS A 368 -6.59 15.73 -8.04
C LYS A 368 -5.83 15.23 -9.27
N THR A 369 -5.35 16.18 -10.05
CA THR A 369 -4.40 15.90 -11.12
C THR A 369 -3.00 16.15 -10.60
N ILE A 370 -2.09 15.22 -10.86
CA ILE A 370 -0.66 15.34 -10.56
C ILE A 370 0.15 15.17 -11.84
N SER A 371 1.35 15.73 -11.87
CA SER A 371 2.31 15.48 -12.94
C SER A 371 3.21 14.30 -12.55
N GLU A 372 3.39 13.36 -13.47
CA GLU A 372 4.30 12.22 -13.34
C GLU A 372 5.20 12.14 -14.57
N GLU A 373 6.42 11.65 -14.38
CA GLU A 373 7.38 11.41 -15.47
C GLU A 373 7.33 9.95 -15.91
N VAL A 374 7.21 9.75 -17.23
CA VAL A 374 7.18 8.44 -17.88
C VAL A 374 8.21 8.39 -19.02
N SER A 375 8.56 7.18 -19.47
CA SER A 375 9.34 6.94 -20.68
C SER A 375 8.62 7.59 -21.87
N ALA A 376 9.36 8.33 -22.70
CA ALA A 376 8.83 8.92 -23.93
C ALA A 376 8.63 7.90 -25.07
N GLU A 377 9.05 6.65 -24.86
CA GLU A 377 8.98 5.54 -25.83
C GLU A 377 8.16 4.36 -25.31
#